data_AF-A0A3D4H9M3-F1
#
_entry.id   AF-A0A3D4H9M3-F1
#
_cell.length_a   1.000
_cell.length_b   1.000
_cell.length_c   1.000
_cell.angle_alpha   90.00
_cell.angle_beta   90.00
_cell.angle_gamma   90.00
#
_symmetry.space_group_name_H-M   'P 1'
#
loop_
_entity.id
_entity.type
_entity.pdbx_description
1 polymer ?
#
loop_
_entity_poly.entity_id
_entity_poly.type
_entity_poly.pdbx_seq_one_letter_code
_entity_poly.pdbx_strand_id
1 'polypeptide(L)'
;DLSSESSQGGEYIVTSGAVPFGDNWEAGNDLAILWFPNLTPGNQTPGDGEPYGFYRNTSENGAGDAWEMPENGTLLHSLKFFPDVSNPLVDAGDIPSFVASAGLGAGQPAGSPTAPSSVASNENNPGTVNFNWEGADVPGGGYRIERKFVGGSDWTILGTVDGAATSFDDDSVGRGKDYEYRLVAINGFDSVVSSSTQIQSLRSSLANLSTRGKILGGDRTMILGFVIAGAGPIDLLARAQGPELVNQGLSDVALDPTISLFPFGASDPTEVNDDWGADQLDDIKALFSPRTNALPTSDESSKDAALALNLEGTQLFTAIAGDNENSEGLALVELFDATEAAPNDAQNRLINLSTRGFVGTGNDVLIAGFTVKGQVDSKLLIRGLGPSIGINGTLNDPQIALFRTTFTQNGPVNEEIGKNDDWEDSPNNIDEIISVSERVGATVPDSGSKDATLLVDVEPGLYSFILSGVDSGTGIGLVEVFLAD
;
A
#
# COMPACT_ATOMS: atom_id res chain seq x y z
N ASP A 1 -7.56 44.80 -38.49
CA ASP A 1 -6.17 44.43 -38.80
C ASP A 1 -5.30 45.18 -37.81
N LEU A 2 -4.75 44.46 -36.82
CA LEU A 2 -3.97 45.03 -35.69
C LEU A 2 -2.45 44.85 -35.91
N SER A 3 -2.03 44.61 -37.16
CA SER A 3 -0.66 44.22 -37.52
C SER A 3 0.40 45.32 -37.43
N SER A 4 0.05 46.55 -37.02
CA SER A 4 0.95 47.72 -37.05
C SER A 4 1.40 48.28 -35.70
N GLU A 5 0.98 47.69 -34.57
CA GLU A 5 1.22 48.27 -33.23
C GLU A 5 2.33 47.52 -32.47
N SER A 6 3.28 48.25 -31.89
CA SER A 6 4.46 47.69 -31.21
C SER A 6 4.15 47.30 -29.76
N SER A 7 4.48 46.06 -29.38
CA SER A 7 4.27 45.54 -28.03
C SER A 7 5.46 45.83 -27.09
N GLN A 8 5.18 46.47 -25.96
CA GLN A 8 6.02 46.38 -24.75
C GLN A 8 5.12 46.32 -23.51
N GLY A 9 5.06 45.13 -22.90
CA GLY A 9 4.71 44.94 -21.49
C GLY A 9 3.33 45.44 -21.02
N GLY A 10 2.33 44.55 -21.08
CA GLY A 10 1.34 44.44 -19.99
C GLY A 10 0.19 45.45 -19.92
N GLU A 11 -0.54 45.68 -21.01
CA GLU A 11 -2.01 45.88 -21.06
C GLU A 11 -2.41 46.26 -22.50
N TYR A 12 -3.31 45.51 -23.13
CA TYR A 12 -3.92 45.92 -24.41
C TYR A 12 -5.31 46.51 -24.12
N ILE A 13 -5.38 47.82 -23.88
CA ILE A 13 -6.64 48.56 -24.00
C ILE A 13 -6.73 49.05 -25.45
N VAL A 14 -7.38 48.26 -26.31
CA VAL A 14 -7.48 48.54 -27.76
C VAL A 14 -8.31 49.81 -28.03
N THR A 15 -9.23 50.15 -27.11
CA THR A 15 -9.91 51.46 -26.98
C THR A 15 -10.55 51.55 -25.59
N SER A 16 -10.64 52.73 -24.97
CA SER A 16 -11.75 53.03 -24.06
C SER A 16 -12.79 53.84 -24.83
N GLY A 17 -13.98 53.27 -25.00
CA GLY A 17 -15.03 53.86 -25.81
C GLY A 17 -16.26 52.97 -25.86
N ALA A 18 -17.43 53.59 -26.04
CA ALA A 18 -18.67 52.84 -26.27
C ALA A 18 -18.55 52.08 -27.59
N VAL A 19 -18.88 50.78 -27.58
CA VAL A 19 -19.16 50.04 -28.82
C VAL A 19 -20.36 50.74 -29.47
N PRO A 20 -20.28 51.21 -30.73
CA PRO A 20 -21.41 51.89 -31.35
C PRO A 20 -22.50 50.86 -31.64
N PHE A 21 -23.55 50.89 -30.83
CA PHE A 21 -24.76 50.11 -31.02
C PHE A 21 -25.65 50.87 -32.01
N GLY A 22 -26.01 50.23 -33.13
CA GLY A 22 -27.18 50.68 -33.90
C GLY A 22 -28.47 50.42 -33.09
N ASP A 23 -29.63 50.83 -33.62
CA ASP A 23 -30.96 50.78 -32.96
C ASP A 23 -31.47 49.38 -32.52
N ASN A 24 -30.62 48.34 -32.55
CA ASN A 24 -30.97 46.93 -32.29
C ASN A 24 -30.54 46.42 -30.90
N TRP A 25 -30.04 47.29 -30.01
CA TRP A 25 -29.47 46.89 -28.71
C TRP A 25 -29.95 47.83 -27.61
N GLU A 26 -30.36 47.29 -26.47
CA GLU A 26 -30.74 48.07 -25.27
C GLU A 26 -29.82 47.76 -24.09
N ALA A 27 -29.75 48.69 -23.13
CA ALA A 27 -29.01 48.49 -21.90
C ALA A 27 -29.62 47.33 -21.09
N GLY A 28 -28.83 46.29 -20.81
CA GLY A 28 -29.29 45.07 -20.13
C GLY A 28 -29.27 43.81 -21.01
N ASN A 29 -28.92 43.92 -22.29
CA ASN A 29 -28.71 42.76 -23.15
C ASN A 29 -27.47 41.96 -22.69
N ASP A 30 -27.61 40.65 -22.55
CA ASP A 30 -26.50 39.74 -22.23
C ASP A 30 -25.47 39.71 -23.37
N LEU A 31 -24.19 39.73 -23.01
CA LEU A 31 -23.07 39.67 -23.95
C LEU A 31 -22.22 38.45 -23.67
N ALA A 32 -21.82 37.76 -24.73
CA ALA A 32 -20.84 36.68 -24.69
C ALA A 32 -19.63 36.96 -25.58
N ILE A 33 -18.47 36.46 -25.17
CA ILE A 33 -17.18 36.52 -25.83
C ILE A 33 -16.67 35.10 -25.99
N LEU A 34 -16.16 34.76 -27.17
CA LEU A 34 -15.44 33.52 -27.45
C LEU A 34 -14.00 33.89 -27.83
N TRP A 35 -13.00 33.13 -27.41
CA TRP A 35 -11.63 33.27 -27.90
C TRP A 35 -11.00 31.91 -28.23
N PHE A 36 -10.10 31.90 -29.21
CA PHE A 36 -9.38 30.71 -29.64
C PHE A 36 -7.86 30.97 -29.50
N PRO A 37 -7.13 30.20 -28.67
CA PRO A 37 -5.72 30.42 -28.37
C PRO A 37 -4.77 30.02 -29.51
N ASN A 38 -5.21 29.18 -30.44
CA ASN A 38 -4.36 28.60 -31.49
C ASN A 38 -4.49 29.29 -32.86
N LEU A 39 -5.31 30.34 -32.97
CA LEU A 39 -5.41 31.11 -34.20
C LEU A 39 -4.12 31.87 -34.45
N THR A 40 -3.67 31.90 -35.69
CA THR A 40 -2.50 32.68 -36.11
C THR A 40 -2.83 33.54 -37.33
N PRO A 41 -1.99 34.52 -37.70
CA PRO A 41 -2.21 35.26 -38.94
C PRO A 41 -2.27 34.34 -40.17
N GLY A 42 -1.60 33.18 -40.12
CA GLY A 42 -1.63 32.16 -41.17
C GLY A 42 -2.71 31.08 -40.99
N ASN A 43 -3.40 31.04 -39.84
CA ASN A 43 -4.47 30.11 -39.52
C ASN A 43 -5.60 30.85 -38.80
N GLN A 44 -6.53 31.41 -39.57
CA GLN A 44 -7.66 32.20 -39.06
C GLN A 44 -8.94 31.38 -38.85
N THR A 45 -8.85 30.06 -38.99
CA THR A 45 -9.98 29.15 -38.83
C THR A 45 -9.61 28.13 -37.75
N PRO A 46 -10.38 28.04 -36.64
CA PRO A 46 -10.12 27.02 -35.63
C PRO A 46 -10.25 25.63 -36.25
N GLY A 47 -9.36 24.71 -35.86
CA GLY A 47 -9.46 23.31 -36.24
C GLY A 47 -10.56 22.57 -35.45
N ASP A 48 -11.02 21.43 -35.98
CA ASP A 48 -11.94 20.54 -35.28
C ASP A 48 -11.33 20.08 -33.94
N GLY A 49 -12.06 20.26 -32.85
CA GLY A 49 -11.61 19.88 -31.51
C GLY A 49 -10.59 20.83 -30.87
N GLU A 50 -10.32 22.00 -31.47
CA GLU A 50 -9.40 22.97 -30.86
C GLU A 50 -9.99 23.58 -29.58
N PRO A 51 -9.15 23.76 -28.54
CA PRO A 51 -9.56 24.41 -27.30
C PRO A 51 -9.99 25.85 -27.57
N TYR A 52 -11.03 26.31 -26.88
CA TYR A 52 -11.48 27.69 -26.90
C TYR A 52 -11.90 28.10 -25.49
N GLY A 53 -12.01 29.40 -25.25
CA GLY A 53 -12.60 29.88 -24.01
C GLY A 53 -13.73 30.87 -24.25
N PHE A 54 -14.54 31.05 -23.20
CA PHE A 54 -15.85 31.68 -23.27
C PHE A 54 -16.08 32.57 -22.06
N TYR A 55 -16.64 33.75 -22.27
CA TYR A 55 -17.04 34.67 -21.20
C TYR A 55 -18.45 35.16 -21.47
N ARG A 56 -19.31 35.16 -20.45
CA ARG A 56 -20.62 35.82 -20.47
C ARG A 56 -20.75 36.71 -19.25
N ASN A 57 -21.31 37.92 -19.42
CA ASN A 57 -21.71 38.74 -18.29
C ASN A 57 -23.20 38.56 -18.07
N THR A 58 -23.59 37.72 -17.11
CA THR A 58 -24.98 37.59 -16.69
C THR A 58 -25.22 38.53 -15.50
N SER A 59 -25.95 39.61 -15.72
CA SER A 59 -26.39 40.45 -14.61
C SER A 59 -27.48 39.71 -13.84
N GLU A 60 -27.09 38.92 -12.84
CA GLU A 60 -27.81 38.85 -11.55
C GLU A 60 -27.14 38.02 -10.45
N ASN A 61 -26.15 37.17 -10.73
CA ASN A 61 -25.25 36.62 -9.70
C ASN A 61 -23.99 36.08 -10.40
N GLY A 62 -22.84 36.70 -10.15
CA GLY A 62 -21.61 36.49 -10.91
C GLY A 62 -21.13 35.04 -10.93
N ALA A 63 -21.12 34.44 -12.12
CA ALA A 63 -20.33 33.27 -12.46
C ALA A 63 -19.94 33.37 -13.94
N GLY A 64 -18.88 34.13 -14.19
CA GLY A 64 -18.03 33.98 -15.36
C GLY A 64 -16.62 33.65 -14.85
N ASP A 65 -15.90 32.78 -15.56
CA ASP A 65 -14.54 32.39 -15.19
C ASP A 65 -13.62 33.60 -14.97
N ALA A 66 -12.62 33.44 -14.10
CA ALA A 66 -11.54 34.40 -14.00
C ALA A 66 -10.72 34.39 -15.31
N TRP A 67 -10.29 35.57 -15.75
CA TRP A 67 -9.38 35.71 -16.89
C TRP A 67 -8.08 34.94 -16.61
N GLU A 68 -7.78 33.88 -17.36
CA GLU A 68 -6.44 33.30 -17.43
C GLU A 68 -5.84 33.49 -18.82
N MET A 69 -4.65 34.12 -18.86
CA MET A 69 -3.86 34.24 -20.08
C MET A 69 -3.00 32.97 -20.26
N PRO A 70 -2.89 32.41 -21.48
CA PRO A 70 -1.93 31.36 -21.76
C PRO A 70 -0.49 31.84 -21.50
N GLU A 71 0.36 31.00 -20.90
CA GLU A 71 1.76 31.32 -20.54
C GLU A 71 2.59 31.89 -21.70
N ASN A 72 2.20 31.63 -22.95
CA ASN A 72 2.94 32.02 -24.15
C ASN A 72 2.51 33.38 -24.75
N GLY A 73 1.62 34.12 -24.08
CA GLY A 73 1.39 35.55 -24.30
C GLY A 73 0.94 35.99 -25.70
N THR A 74 0.57 35.07 -26.59
CA THR A 74 0.22 35.40 -27.98
C THR A 74 -1.29 35.36 -28.14
N LEU A 75 -1.91 36.54 -28.10
CA LEU A 75 -3.34 36.74 -28.33
C LEU A 75 -3.59 37.01 -29.81
N LEU A 76 -4.27 36.10 -30.52
CA LEU A 76 -4.65 36.28 -31.93
C LEU A 76 -6.16 35.99 -32.06
N HIS A 77 -6.93 37.06 -32.27
CA HIS A 77 -8.34 37.23 -31.89
C HIS A 77 -9.40 36.46 -32.72
N SER A 78 -10.59 36.26 -32.12
CA SER A 78 -11.84 36.85 -32.66
C SER A 78 -12.85 37.15 -31.55
N LEU A 79 -13.77 38.10 -31.76
CA LEU A 79 -14.86 38.50 -30.85
C LEU A 79 -16.17 38.49 -31.65
N LYS A 80 -17.20 37.77 -31.20
CA LYS A 80 -18.55 37.80 -31.82
C LYS A 80 -19.64 37.77 -30.75
N PHE A 81 -20.69 38.56 -30.99
CA PHE A 81 -21.82 38.78 -30.10
C PHE A 81 -23.05 37.97 -30.55
N PHE A 82 -23.84 37.47 -29.60
CA PHE A 82 -25.08 36.74 -29.86
C PHE A 82 -26.26 37.48 -29.21
N PRO A 83 -27.35 37.78 -29.94
CA PRO A 83 -28.63 38.10 -29.32
C PRO A 83 -29.47 36.83 -29.08
N ASP A 84 -30.52 37.01 -28.27
CA ASP A 84 -31.62 36.07 -28.00
C ASP A 84 -32.06 35.19 -29.19
N VAL A 85 -32.56 33.99 -28.87
CA VAL A 85 -33.01 32.92 -29.79
C VAL A 85 -34.08 33.35 -30.81
N SER A 86 -34.67 34.54 -30.65
CA SER A 86 -35.72 35.05 -31.52
C SER A 86 -35.22 35.74 -32.80
N ASN A 87 -33.93 36.12 -32.90
CA ASN A 87 -33.38 36.75 -34.11
C ASN A 87 -31.84 36.63 -34.23
N PRO A 88 -31.30 35.47 -34.65
CA PRO A 88 -29.85 35.28 -34.78
C PRO A 88 -29.26 36.12 -35.92
N LEU A 89 -28.10 36.73 -35.69
CA LEU A 89 -27.34 37.53 -36.67
C LEU A 89 -26.57 36.69 -37.72
N VAL A 90 -26.75 35.37 -37.73
CA VAL A 90 -26.14 34.44 -38.69
C VAL A 90 -27.13 33.31 -39.00
N ASP A 91 -27.30 32.97 -40.28
CA ASP A 91 -28.07 31.80 -40.68
C ASP A 91 -27.30 30.53 -40.29
N ALA A 92 -28.01 29.40 -40.06
CA ALA A 92 -27.39 28.14 -39.65
C ALA A 92 -26.27 27.63 -40.60
N GLY A 93 -26.24 28.13 -41.85
CA GLY A 93 -25.20 27.82 -42.84
C GLY A 93 -23.90 28.64 -42.70
N ASP A 94 -23.91 29.71 -41.92
CA ASP A 94 -22.73 30.55 -41.65
C ASP A 94 -21.93 30.08 -40.42
N ILE A 95 -22.46 29.08 -39.72
CA ILE A 95 -21.79 28.37 -38.63
C ILE A 95 -20.94 27.27 -39.27
N PRO A 96 -19.59 27.28 -39.10
CA PRO A 96 -18.76 26.18 -39.55
C PRO A 96 -19.30 24.87 -38.99
N SER A 97 -19.48 23.86 -39.84
CA SER A 97 -20.16 22.60 -39.50
C SER A 97 -19.57 21.89 -38.28
N PHE A 98 -18.31 22.16 -37.94
CA PHE A 98 -17.65 21.60 -36.77
C PHE A 98 -18.02 22.28 -35.45
N VAL A 99 -18.43 23.55 -35.46
CA VAL A 99 -19.03 24.23 -34.30
C VAL A 99 -20.44 23.71 -34.07
N ALA A 100 -21.16 23.37 -35.15
CA ALA A 100 -22.45 22.70 -35.08
C ALA A 100 -22.34 21.21 -34.69
N SER A 101 -21.20 20.55 -34.95
CA SER A 101 -20.93 19.16 -34.53
C SER A 101 -20.24 19.05 -33.18
N ALA A 102 -19.69 20.14 -32.64
CA ALA A 102 -19.15 20.22 -31.29
C ALA A 102 -20.28 20.36 -30.25
N GLY A 103 -21.31 19.50 -30.30
CA GLY A 103 -22.28 19.21 -29.22
C GLY A 103 -23.07 20.36 -28.57
N LEU A 104 -22.75 21.62 -28.84
CA LEU A 104 -23.34 22.81 -28.25
C LEU A 104 -23.95 23.61 -29.38
N GLY A 105 -25.24 23.36 -29.66
CA GLY A 105 -26.02 24.29 -30.47
C GLY A 105 -25.90 25.68 -29.86
N ALA A 106 -25.48 26.67 -30.67
CA ALA A 106 -25.47 28.06 -30.24
C ALA A 106 -26.83 28.42 -29.62
N GLY A 107 -26.83 28.87 -28.35
CA GLY A 107 -28.05 29.19 -27.60
C GLY A 107 -28.58 28.10 -26.66
N GLN A 108 -27.90 26.95 -26.52
CA GLN A 108 -28.14 26.05 -25.39
C GLN A 108 -27.08 26.31 -24.30
N PRO A 109 -27.46 26.41 -23.01
CA PRO A 109 -26.47 26.44 -21.95
C PRO A 109 -25.68 25.13 -22.03
N ALA A 110 -24.34 25.22 -22.14
CA ALA A 110 -23.50 24.10 -21.72
C ALA A 110 -23.86 23.87 -20.25
N GLY A 111 -24.64 22.82 -20.00
CA GLY A 111 -25.16 22.53 -18.68
C GLY A 111 -24.02 22.28 -17.70
N SER A 112 -24.32 22.29 -16.40
CA SER A 112 -23.39 21.75 -15.42
C SER A 112 -22.97 20.34 -15.85
N PRO A 113 -21.68 19.98 -15.68
CA PRO A 113 -21.22 18.66 -16.03
C PRO A 113 -21.94 17.62 -15.17
N THR A 114 -22.09 16.40 -15.65
CA THR A 114 -22.63 15.30 -14.85
C THR A 114 -21.50 14.47 -14.24
N ALA A 115 -21.72 13.98 -13.02
CA ALA A 115 -20.75 13.12 -12.37
C ALA A 115 -20.66 11.77 -13.13
N PRO A 116 -19.46 11.27 -13.44
CA PRO A 116 -19.31 9.94 -14.03
C PRO A 116 -19.85 8.87 -13.06
N SER A 117 -20.48 7.86 -13.63
CA SER A 117 -20.99 6.69 -12.92
C SER A 117 -20.02 5.51 -13.03
N SER A 118 -19.96 4.69 -11.97
CA SER A 118 -19.12 3.49 -11.82
C SER A 118 -17.64 3.65 -12.18
N VAL A 119 -16.79 3.75 -11.17
CA VAL A 119 -15.35 3.52 -11.31
C VAL A 119 -15.10 2.03 -11.11
N ALA A 120 -14.78 1.31 -12.18
CA ALA A 120 -14.24 -0.04 -12.07
C ALA A 120 -12.71 0.06 -11.99
N SER A 121 -12.13 -0.41 -10.88
CA SER A 121 -10.68 -0.38 -10.69
C SER A 121 -10.26 -1.45 -9.68
N ASN A 122 -9.51 -2.43 -10.15
CA ASN A 122 -8.64 -3.24 -9.31
C ASN A 122 -7.21 -3.05 -9.82
N GLU A 123 -6.24 -3.27 -8.95
CA GLU A 123 -4.84 -3.37 -9.36
C GLU A 123 -4.65 -4.67 -10.14
N ASN A 124 -4.73 -4.59 -11.47
CA ASN A 124 -4.52 -5.74 -12.36
C ASN A 124 -3.04 -6.10 -12.49
N ASN A 125 -2.15 -5.11 -12.30
CA ASN A 125 -0.71 -5.25 -12.36
C ASN A 125 -0.07 -4.55 -11.14
N PRO A 126 0.96 -5.16 -10.52
CA PRO A 126 1.71 -4.55 -9.42
C PRO A 126 2.11 -3.10 -9.68
N GLY A 127 1.70 -2.18 -8.82
CA GLY A 127 2.01 -0.75 -8.88
C GLY A 127 1.16 0.07 -9.86
N THR A 128 0.17 -0.53 -10.54
CA THR A 128 -0.68 0.21 -11.48
C THR A 128 -2.16 -0.09 -11.29
N VAL A 129 -2.94 0.97 -11.09
CA VAL A 129 -4.40 0.88 -11.09
C VAL A 129 -4.95 1.54 -12.34
N ASN A 130 -5.76 0.79 -13.08
CA ASN A 130 -6.51 1.27 -14.22
C ASN A 130 -7.92 1.66 -13.76
N PHE A 131 -8.27 2.92 -13.96
CA PHE A 131 -9.59 3.47 -13.70
C PHE A 131 -10.37 3.50 -14.99
N ASN A 132 -11.56 2.90 -15.00
CA ASN A 132 -12.52 3.09 -16.09
C ASN A 132 -13.81 3.68 -15.52
N TRP A 133 -14.42 4.59 -16.26
CA TRP A 133 -15.69 5.20 -15.89
C TRP A 133 -16.67 5.26 -17.06
N GLU A 134 -17.96 5.29 -16.74
CA GLU A 134 -19.05 5.43 -17.70
C GLU A 134 -19.94 6.63 -17.39
N GLY A 135 -20.59 7.17 -18.40
CA GLY A 135 -21.75 8.05 -18.20
C GLY A 135 -21.44 9.38 -17.52
N ALA A 136 -20.66 10.23 -18.18
CA ALA A 136 -20.62 11.66 -17.85
C ALA A 136 -20.69 12.49 -19.14
N ASP A 137 -21.44 13.58 -19.06
CA ASP A 137 -21.47 14.64 -20.05
C ASP A 137 -20.70 15.81 -19.47
N VAL A 138 -19.59 16.19 -20.12
CA VAL A 138 -18.72 17.29 -19.69
C VAL A 138 -18.51 18.23 -20.88
N PRO A 139 -19.55 18.97 -21.32
CA PRO A 139 -19.47 19.74 -22.54
C PRO A 139 -18.37 20.80 -22.48
N GLY A 140 -17.41 20.72 -23.39
CA GLY A 140 -16.26 21.63 -23.47
C GLY A 140 -15.32 21.59 -22.26
N GLY A 141 -15.40 20.54 -21.43
CA GLY A 141 -14.59 20.38 -20.22
C GLY A 141 -13.81 19.06 -20.18
N GLY A 142 -13.48 18.61 -18.97
CA GLY A 142 -12.72 17.38 -18.74
C GLY A 142 -12.85 16.82 -17.33
N TYR A 143 -12.06 15.80 -17.03
CA TYR A 143 -12.04 15.15 -15.71
C TYR A 143 -10.73 15.41 -15.00
N ARG A 144 -10.81 15.68 -13.69
CA ARG A 144 -9.68 15.64 -12.77
C ARG A 144 -9.76 14.37 -11.94
N ILE A 145 -8.69 13.59 -11.93
CA ILE A 145 -8.59 12.35 -11.16
C ILE A 145 -7.90 12.66 -9.83
N GLU A 146 -8.56 12.28 -8.74
CA GLU A 146 -8.05 12.51 -7.39
C GLU A 146 -7.96 11.20 -6.62
N ARG A 147 -6.91 11.07 -5.79
CA ARG A 147 -6.65 9.92 -4.92
C ARG A 147 -6.34 10.38 -3.50
N LYS A 148 -6.76 9.60 -2.52
CA LYS A 148 -6.27 9.69 -1.14
C LYS A 148 -6.03 8.31 -0.55
N PHE A 149 -5.30 8.21 0.55
CA PHE A 149 -5.29 7.00 1.36
C PHE A 149 -6.65 6.77 2.00
N VAL A 150 -7.06 5.51 2.16
CA VAL A 150 -8.25 5.17 2.95
C VAL A 150 -8.08 5.69 4.38
N GLY A 151 -9.11 6.38 4.88
CA GLY A 151 -9.07 7.06 6.19
C GLY A 151 -8.33 8.42 6.18
N GLY A 152 -7.69 8.79 5.07
CA GLY A 152 -7.12 10.12 4.87
C GLY A 152 -8.18 11.19 4.62
N SER A 153 -7.81 12.45 4.88
CA SER A 153 -8.63 13.64 4.60
C SER A 153 -8.31 14.31 3.28
N ASP A 154 -7.06 14.19 2.81
CA ASP A 154 -6.52 15.04 1.75
C ASP A 154 -6.46 14.31 0.42
N TRP A 155 -7.13 14.88 -0.59
CA TRP A 155 -7.13 14.39 -1.96
C TRP A 155 -5.93 14.95 -2.72
N THR A 156 -5.14 14.07 -3.32
CA THR A 156 -4.04 14.38 -4.23
C THR A 156 -4.54 14.33 -5.66
N ILE A 157 -4.22 15.34 -6.47
CA ILE A 157 -4.53 15.36 -7.90
C ILE A 157 -3.51 14.48 -8.62
N LEU A 158 -3.97 13.46 -9.32
CA LEU A 158 -3.13 12.58 -10.14
C LEU A 158 -2.93 13.11 -11.55
N GLY A 159 -3.95 13.78 -12.09
CA GLY A 159 -3.91 14.36 -13.42
C GLY A 159 -5.28 14.83 -13.90
N THR A 160 -5.30 15.35 -15.13
CA THR A 160 -6.51 15.73 -15.85
C THR A 160 -6.54 15.07 -17.22
N VAL A 161 -7.74 14.74 -17.70
CA VAL A 161 -8.00 14.19 -19.03
C VAL A 161 -9.15 14.94 -19.69
N ASP A 162 -9.26 14.87 -21.01
CA ASP A 162 -10.36 15.51 -21.75
C ASP A 162 -11.72 14.86 -21.45
N GLY A 163 -12.81 15.54 -21.83
CA GLY A 163 -14.18 15.08 -21.60
C GLY A 163 -14.61 13.85 -22.41
N ALA A 164 -13.80 13.38 -23.36
CA ALA A 164 -14.05 12.15 -24.11
C ALA A 164 -13.33 10.94 -23.51
N ALA A 165 -12.38 11.15 -22.60
CA ALA A 165 -11.67 10.08 -21.92
C ALA A 165 -12.62 9.26 -21.04
N THR A 166 -12.43 7.94 -21.07
CA THR A 166 -13.17 6.96 -20.27
C THR A 166 -12.25 6.15 -19.35
N SER A 167 -10.95 6.46 -19.34
CA SER A 167 -9.96 5.74 -18.54
C SER A 167 -8.75 6.58 -18.15
N PHE A 168 -8.10 6.21 -17.05
CA PHE A 168 -6.84 6.78 -16.55
C PHE A 168 -6.02 5.70 -15.85
N ASP A 169 -4.71 5.71 -16.02
CA ASP A 169 -3.79 4.81 -15.32
C ASP A 169 -3.02 5.57 -14.23
N ASP A 170 -3.05 5.06 -13.00
CA ASP A 170 -2.19 5.51 -11.90
C ASP A 170 -1.07 4.51 -11.68
N ASP A 171 0.16 4.90 -12.02
CA ASP A 171 1.40 4.12 -11.88
C ASP A 171 2.17 4.44 -10.59
N SER A 172 1.58 5.24 -9.69
CA SER A 172 2.19 5.72 -8.46
C SER A 172 1.64 5.02 -7.21
N VAL A 173 1.06 3.83 -7.37
CA VAL A 173 0.39 3.08 -6.30
C VAL A 173 1.44 2.42 -5.42
N GLY A 174 1.42 2.75 -4.13
CA GLY A 174 2.31 2.15 -3.14
C GLY A 174 1.86 0.74 -2.76
N ARG A 175 2.85 -0.15 -2.57
CA ARG A 175 2.62 -1.53 -2.09
C ARG A 175 1.93 -1.52 -0.74
N GLY A 176 0.94 -2.41 -0.54
CA GLY A 176 0.26 -2.55 0.73
C GLY A 176 -0.55 -1.32 1.20
N LYS A 177 -0.85 -0.37 0.32
CA LYS A 177 -1.64 0.83 0.64
C LYS A 177 -3.03 0.73 0.06
N ASP A 178 -4.04 1.05 0.86
CA ASP A 178 -5.40 1.17 0.36
C ASP A 178 -5.70 2.62 0.03
N TYR A 179 -6.39 2.82 -1.08
CA TYR A 179 -6.66 4.12 -1.65
C TYR A 179 -8.15 4.31 -1.94
N GLU A 180 -8.61 5.54 -1.82
CA GLU A 180 -9.89 5.98 -2.37
C GLU A 180 -9.63 6.88 -3.57
N TYR A 181 -10.42 6.69 -4.62
CA TYR A 181 -10.37 7.48 -5.85
C TYR A 181 -11.69 8.16 -6.12
N ARG A 182 -11.65 9.33 -6.74
CA ARG A 182 -12.83 9.99 -7.28
C ARG A 182 -12.47 10.80 -8.52
N LEU A 183 -13.49 11.10 -9.31
CA LEU A 183 -13.38 12.01 -10.44
C LEU A 183 -14.10 13.32 -10.13
N VAL A 184 -13.54 14.41 -10.62
CA VAL A 184 -14.20 15.71 -10.66
C VAL A 184 -14.40 16.06 -12.12
N ALA A 185 -15.66 16.07 -12.58
CA ALA A 185 -16.02 16.57 -13.90
C ALA A 185 -16.08 18.10 -13.84
N ILE A 186 -15.35 18.79 -14.72
CA ILE A 186 -15.15 20.24 -14.67
C ILE A 186 -15.39 20.84 -16.05
N ASN A 187 -16.18 21.89 -16.13
CA ASN A 187 -16.24 22.79 -17.29
C ASN A 187 -16.24 24.26 -16.82
N GLY A 188 -16.33 25.22 -17.74
CA GLY A 188 -16.36 26.66 -17.42
C GLY A 188 -17.62 27.17 -16.72
N PHE A 189 -18.46 26.27 -16.18
CA PHE A 189 -19.68 26.63 -15.44
C PHE A 189 -19.68 26.08 -14.02
N ASP A 190 -19.31 24.81 -13.86
CA ASP A 190 -19.41 24.12 -12.58
C ASP A 190 -18.44 22.91 -12.51
N SER A 191 -18.29 22.37 -11.30
CA SER A 191 -17.57 21.13 -11.05
C SER A 191 -18.42 20.16 -10.25
N VAL A 192 -18.54 18.93 -10.73
CA VAL A 192 -19.32 17.88 -10.07
C VAL A 192 -18.42 16.71 -9.70
N VAL A 193 -18.47 16.32 -8.43
CA VAL A 193 -17.64 15.26 -7.85
C VAL A 193 -18.40 13.93 -7.89
N SER A 194 -17.75 12.86 -8.35
CA SER A 194 -18.31 11.50 -8.30
C SER A 194 -18.36 10.96 -6.87
N SER A 195 -19.09 9.86 -6.67
CA SER A 195 -18.83 9.02 -5.48
C SER A 195 -17.37 8.55 -5.49
N SER A 196 -16.78 8.36 -4.31
CA SER A 196 -15.47 7.72 -4.21
C SER A 196 -15.58 6.19 -4.30
N THR A 197 -14.54 5.58 -4.83
CA THR A 197 -14.37 4.12 -4.88
C THR A 197 -13.09 3.75 -4.15
N GLN A 198 -13.21 2.85 -3.19
CA GLN A 198 -12.05 2.26 -2.52
C GLN A 198 -11.51 1.10 -3.37
N ILE A 199 -10.20 1.01 -3.44
CA ILE A 199 -9.50 -0.16 -3.98
C ILE A 199 -8.55 -0.74 -2.93
N GLN A 200 -8.25 -2.02 -3.08
CA GLN A 200 -7.19 -2.68 -2.34
C GLN A 200 -6.00 -2.88 -3.26
N SER A 201 -4.83 -2.41 -2.85
CA SER A 201 -3.61 -2.74 -3.57
C SER A 201 -3.24 -4.20 -3.36
N LEU A 202 -2.57 -4.78 -4.35
CA LEU A 202 -1.82 -6.02 -4.18
C LEU A 202 -0.82 -5.84 -3.04
N ARG A 203 -0.66 -6.91 -2.26
CA ARG A 203 0.25 -6.92 -1.12
C ARG A 203 0.79 -8.32 -0.86
N SER A 204 1.76 -8.36 0.03
CA SER A 204 2.25 -9.58 0.63
C SER A 204 2.13 -9.53 2.14
N SER A 205 2.08 -10.69 2.76
CA SER A 205 1.96 -10.86 4.21
C SER A 205 2.89 -11.96 4.71
N LEU A 206 3.23 -11.88 6.00
CA LEU A 206 3.90 -12.96 6.71
C LEU A 206 2.86 -14.04 7.03
N ALA A 207 3.11 -15.27 6.60
CA ALA A 207 2.18 -16.37 6.82
C ALA A 207 2.58 -17.27 7.99
N ASN A 208 3.83 -17.26 8.42
CA ASN A 208 4.29 -18.03 9.57
C ASN A 208 5.65 -17.56 10.06
N LEU A 209 6.00 -17.97 11.28
CA LEU A 209 7.36 -18.07 11.79
C LEU A 209 7.54 -19.47 12.38
N SER A 210 8.63 -20.14 12.06
CA SER A 210 8.98 -21.48 12.54
C SER A 210 10.44 -21.47 12.96
N THR A 211 10.70 -21.40 14.26
CA THR A 211 12.06 -21.25 14.78
C THR A 211 12.57 -22.56 15.34
N ARG A 212 13.67 -23.05 14.76
CA ARG A 212 14.46 -24.15 15.28
C ARG A 212 15.49 -23.63 16.28
N GLY A 213 15.47 -24.17 17.50
CA GLY A 213 16.45 -23.87 18.55
C GLY A 213 16.22 -24.75 19.77
N LYS A 214 16.99 -24.52 20.84
CA LYS A 214 16.82 -25.28 22.09
C LYS A 214 15.84 -24.59 23.03
N ILE A 215 14.89 -25.35 23.56
CA ILE A 215 14.10 -24.97 24.73
C ILE A 215 14.95 -25.29 25.97
N LEU A 216 15.19 -24.27 26.79
CA LEU A 216 16.03 -24.35 27.98
C LEU A 216 15.31 -23.68 29.17
N GLY A 217 15.82 -23.92 30.39
CA GLY A 217 15.24 -23.33 31.60
C GLY A 217 15.52 -21.84 31.80
N GLY A 218 14.69 -21.18 32.62
CA GLY A 218 14.86 -19.79 33.04
C GLY A 218 14.77 -18.79 31.89
N ASP A 219 15.64 -17.78 31.88
CA ASP A 219 15.66 -16.71 30.86
C ASP A 219 15.99 -17.23 29.45
N ARG A 220 16.48 -18.48 29.34
CA ARG A 220 16.87 -19.13 28.08
C ARG A 220 15.73 -19.90 27.42
N THR A 221 14.53 -19.85 27.99
CA THR A 221 13.33 -20.39 27.35
C THR A 221 13.08 -19.74 25.99
N MET A 222 12.45 -20.47 25.08
CA MET A 222 12.12 -19.93 23.77
C MET A 222 10.79 -19.17 23.84
N ILE A 223 10.80 -17.94 23.36
CA ILE A 223 9.62 -17.06 23.36
C ILE A 223 9.38 -16.58 21.95
N LEU A 224 8.25 -16.98 21.37
CA LEU A 224 7.76 -16.46 20.11
C LEU A 224 6.93 -15.21 20.40
N GLY A 225 7.30 -14.06 19.84
CA GLY A 225 6.50 -12.83 19.90
C GLY A 225 5.86 -12.55 18.56
N PHE A 226 4.62 -12.06 18.55
CA PHE A 226 3.93 -11.70 17.32
C PHE A 226 2.95 -10.55 17.51
N VAL A 227 2.79 -9.73 16.47
CA VAL A 227 1.81 -8.64 16.45
C VAL A 227 0.79 -8.91 15.36
N ILE A 228 -0.48 -8.91 15.77
CA ILE A 228 -1.62 -8.91 14.86
C ILE A 228 -1.98 -7.45 14.58
N ALA A 229 -2.22 -7.13 13.32
CA ALA A 229 -2.87 -5.89 12.92
C ALA A 229 -4.27 -6.22 12.41
N GLY A 230 -5.26 -5.48 12.90
CA GLY A 230 -6.63 -5.59 12.41
C GLY A 230 -7.75 -5.35 13.39
N ALA A 231 -8.97 -5.52 12.87
CA ALA A 231 -10.23 -5.41 13.61
C ALA A 231 -11.07 -6.70 13.56
N GLY A 232 -10.73 -7.65 12.68
CA GLY A 232 -11.38 -8.95 12.55
C GLY A 232 -10.57 -10.09 13.17
N PRO A 233 -11.17 -11.29 13.20
CA PRO A 233 -10.50 -12.48 13.69
C PRO A 233 -9.39 -12.94 12.75
N ILE A 234 -8.26 -13.32 13.35
CA ILE A 234 -7.18 -14.07 12.71
C ILE A 234 -7.15 -15.47 13.33
N ASP A 235 -7.20 -16.49 12.49
CA ASP A 235 -7.08 -17.88 12.91
C ASP A 235 -5.60 -18.25 12.89
N LEU A 236 -5.04 -18.64 14.03
CA LEU A 236 -3.63 -19.00 14.15
C LEU A 236 -3.47 -20.42 14.68
N LEU A 237 -2.45 -21.11 14.16
CA LEU A 237 -1.93 -22.35 14.72
C LEU A 237 -0.58 -22.05 15.36
N ALA A 238 -0.49 -22.17 16.69
CA ALA A 238 0.78 -22.08 17.42
C ALA A 238 1.25 -23.49 17.84
N ARG A 239 2.55 -23.77 17.76
CA ARG A 239 3.10 -25.10 18.07
C ARG A 239 4.44 -25.04 18.80
N ALA A 240 4.70 -26.06 19.61
CA ALA A 240 6.02 -26.42 20.12
C ALA A 240 6.25 -27.90 19.85
N GLN A 241 7.12 -28.22 18.88
CA GLN A 241 7.40 -29.59 18.46
C GLN A 241 8.77 -30.06 18.95
N GLY A 242 8.81 -31.22 19.59
CA GLY A 242 10.00 -31.88 20.10
C GLY A 242 10.01 -33.35 19.69
N PRO A 243 9.14 -34.21 20.26
CA PRO A 243 9.04 -35.62 19.90
C PRO A 243 8.94 -35.91 18.39
N GLU A 244 8.15 -35.14 17.63
CA GLU A 244 7.99 -35.36 16.18
C GLU A 244 9.30 -35.18 15.40
N LEU A 245 10.26 -34.40 15.93
CA LEU A 245 11.55 -34.19 15.28
C LEU A 245 12.41 -35.47 15.24
N VAL A 246 12.15 -36.43 16.14
CA VAL A 246 12.82 -37.74 16.10
C VAL A 246 12.46 -38.50 14.82
N ASN A 247 11.22 -38.39 14.35
CA ASN A 247 10.77 -38.98 13.09
C ASN A 247 11.43 -38.31 11.87
N GLN A 248 11.93 -37.09 12.04
CA GLN A 248 12.70 -36.36 11.03
C GLN A 248 14.22 -36.64 11.12
N GLY A 249 14.63 -37.56 11.99
CA GLY A 249 16.02 -37.98 12.16
C GLY A 249 16.86 -37.06 13.04
N LEU A 250 16.23 -36.17 13.81
CA LEU A 250 16.91 -35.31 14.78
C LEU A 250 17.04 -36.02 16.14
N SER A 251 18.05 -35.64 16.91
CA SER A 251 18.32 -36.12 18.27
C SER A 251 18.33 -34.97 19.26
N ASP A 252 18.42 -35.28 20.56
CA ASP A 252 18.48 -34.29 21.65
C ASP A 252 17.31 -33.30 21.63
N VAL A 253 16.12 -33.81 21.33
CA VAL A 253 14.88 -33.03 21.22
C VAL A 253 14.29 -32.74 22.60
N ALA A 254 13.50 -31.66 22.71
CA ALA A 254 12.65 -31.44 23.88
C ALA A 254 11.67 -32.61 23.99
N LEU A 255 11.55 -33.20 25.19
CA LEU A 255 10.83 -34.46 25.38
C LEU A 255 9.34 -34.26 25.62
N ASP A 256 8.99 -33.19 26.33
CA ASP A 256 7.60 -32.86 26.68
C ASP A 256 7.35 -31.34 26.54
N PRO A 257 7.44 -30.80 25.31
CA PRO A 257 7.32 -29.38 25.07
C PRO A 257 5.92 -28.85 25.40
N THR A 258 5.86 -27.70 26.08
CA THR A 258 4.61 -26.98 26.38
C THR A 258 4.55 -25.66 25.61
N ILE A 259 3.35 -25.12 25.45
CA ILE A 259 3.16 -23.75 24.93
C ILE A 259 2.13 -22.98 25.74
N SER A 260 2.42 -21.73 26.04
CA SER A 260 1.53 -20.83 26.80
C SER A 260 1.46 -19.45 26.15
N LEU A 261 0.25 -18.98 25.84
CA LEU A 261 0.00 -17.70 25.18
C LEU A 261 -0.30 -16.60 26.20
N PHE A 262 0.37 -15.46 26.04
CA PHE A 262 0.16 -14.26 26.86
C PHE A 262 -0.14 -13.07 25.94
N PRO A 263 -1.26 -12.35 26.14
CA PRO A 263 -1.44 -11.03 25.59
C PRO A 263 -0.47 -10.03 26.26
N PHE A 264 -0.05 -8.99 25.54
CA PHE A 264 0.84 -7.99 26.10
C PHE A 264 0.31 -7.38 27.40
N GLY A 265 1.16 -7.37 28.43
CA GLY A 265 0.84 -6.85 29.76
C GLY A 265 0.09 -7.81 30.67
N ALA A 266 -0.28 -9.00 30.21
CA ALA A 266 -0.88 -10.03 31.05
C ALA A 266 0.17 -10.74 31.93
N SER A 267 -0.20 -11.05 33.17
CA SER A 267 0.62 -11.87 34.09
C SER A 267 0.38 -13.36 33.94
N ASP A 268 -0.81 -13.74 33.47
CA ASP A 268 -1.27 -15.12 33.37
C ASP A 268 -1.55 -15.47 31.90
N PRO A 269 -1.32 -16.72 31.48
CA PRO A 269 -1.58 -17.12 30.11
C PRO A 269 -3.09 -17.18 29.86
N THR A 270 -3.52 -16.80 28.66
CA THR A 270 -4.90 -16.94 28.22
C THR A 270 -5.18 -18.32 27.65
N GLU A 271 -4.17 -18.94 27.03
CA GLU A 271 -4.25 -20.28 26.45
C GLU A 271 -2.99 -21.05 26.84
N VAL A 272 -3.15 -22.34 27.15
CA VAL A 272 -2.05 -23.23 27.47
C VAL A 272 -2.30 -24.59 26.82
N ASN A 273 -1.26 -25.24 26.35
CA ASN A 273 -1.34 -26.61 25.91
C ASN A 273 -0.06 -27.38 26.22
N ASP A 274 -0.26 -28.63 26.60
CA ASP A 274 0.72 -29.64 27.00
C ASP A 274 0.16 -30.95 26.43
N ASP A 275 0.92 -31.62 25.58
CA ASP A 275 0.50 -32.75 24.72
C ASP A 275 -0.40 -32.42 23.53
N TRP A 276 -0.33 -33.28 22.52
CA TRP A 276 -1.13 -33.15 21.32
C TRP A 276 -2.61 -33.45 21.63
N GLY A 277 -3.47 -32.44 21.50
CA GLY A 277 -4.91 -32.65 21.47
C GLY A 277 -5.59 -32.87 22.82
N ALA A 278 -5.01 -32.41 23.93
CA ALA A 278 -5.62 -32.52 25.24
C ALA A 278 -7.02 -31.86 25.31
N ASP A 279 -7.22 -30.70 24.67
CA ASP A 279 -8.50 -29.96 24.73
C ASP A 279 -8.97 -29.31 23.40
N GLN A 280 -8.17 -29.30 22.32
CA GLN A 280 -8.48 -28.60 21.06
C GLN A 280 -8.23 -29.44 19.79
N LEU A 281 -8.20 -30.77 19.90
CA LEU A 281 -7.71 -31.63 18.81
C LEU A 281 -8.42 -31.42 17.46
N ASP A 282 -9.74 -31.31 17.46
CA ASP A 282 -10.53 -31.12 16.23
C ASP A 282 -10.28 -29.73 15.60
N ASP A 283 -10.19 -28.69 16.43
CA ASP A 283 -9.89 -27.33 15.97
C ASP A 283 -8.47 -27.23 15.41
N ILE A 284 -7.49 -27.80 16.13
CA ILE A 284 -6.10 -27.92 15.69
C ILE A 284 -6.05 -28.65 14.33
N LYS A 285 -6.75 -29.78 14.20
CA LYS A 285 -6.85 -30.53 12.94
C LYS A 285 -7.43 -29.70 11.79
N ALA A 286 -8.42 -28.86 12.07
CA ALA A 286 -9.06 -27.99 11.07
C ALA A 286 -8.14 -26.87 10.56
N LEU A 287 -7.07 -26.53 11.29
CA LEU A 287 -6.09 -25.52 10.87
C LEU A 287 -4.96 -26.08 10.00
N PHE A 288 -4.85 -27.40 9.84
CA PHE A 288 -3.92 -27.99 8.87
C PHE A 288 -4.44 -27.88 7.44
N SER A 289 -3.52 -27.97 6.48
CA SER A 289 -3.72 -28.05 5.02
C SER A 289 -5.19 -28.05 4.52
N PRO A 290 -5.61 -27.07 3.69
CA PRO A 290 -4.79 -26.16 2.89
C PRO A 290 -4.42 -24.83 3.58
N ARG A 291 -4.83 -24.60 4.84
CA ARG A 291 -4.72 -23.29 5.50
C ARG A 291 -3.27 -22.86 5.78
N THR A 292 -2.47 -23.74 6.39
CA THR A 292 -1.13 -23.40 6.90
C THR A 292 0.05 -24.04 6.16
N ASN A 293 -0.20 -25.09 5.37
CA ASN A 293 0.84 -26.03 4.87
C ASN A 293 1.70 -26.68 5.98
N ALA A 294 1.32 -26.53 7.25
CA ALA A 294 1.96 -27.25 8.34
C ALA A 294 1.67 -28.76 8.21
N LEU A 295 2.61 -29.60 8.63
CA LEU A 295 2.42 -31.04 8.69
C LEU A 295 1.83 -31.39 10.06
N PRO A 296 0.68 -32.08 10.13
CA PRO A 296 0.14 -32.54 11.41
C PRO A 296 1.10 -33.53 12.07
N THR A 297 1.03 -33.64 13.39
CA THR A 297 1.75 -34.67 14.13
C THR A 297 1.34 -36.06 13.63
N SER A 298 2.33 -36.95 13.54
CA SER A 298 2.16 -38.31 12.99
C SER A 298 1.61 -39.32 14.01
N ASP A 299 1.68 -38.98 15.30
CA ASP A 299 1.23 -39.79 16.43
C ASP A 299 0.31 -38.97 17.37
N GLU A 300 -0.95 -39.37 17.50
CA GLU A 300 -1.92 -38.72 18.39
C GLU A 300 -1.55 -38.82 19.89
N SER A 301 -0.58 -39.66 20.24
CA SER A 301 -0.01 -39.75 21.60
C SER A 301 1.26 -38.92 21.79
N SER A 302 1.62 -38.10 20.80
CA SER A 302 2.79 -37.23 20.88
C SER A 302 2.68 -36.23 22.03
N LYS A 303 3.84 -35.94 22.62
CA LYS A 303 4.08 -34.91 23.62
C LYS A 303 4.32 -33.52 23.03
N ASP A 304 4.19 -33.36 21.71
CA ASP A 304 4.21 -32.03 21.09
C ASP A 304 3.00 -31.20 21.56
N ALA A 305 3.19 -29.90 21.76
CA ALA A 305 2.09 -29.00 22.08
C ALA A 305 1.63 -28.20 20.87
N ALA A 306 0.32 -27.95 20.77
CA ALA A 306 -0.28 -27.08 19.77
C ALA A 306 -1.51 -26.35 20.31
N LEU A 307 -1.76 -25.15 19.80
CA LEU A 307 -2.93 -24.33 20.11
C LEU A 307 -3.61 -23.89 18.81
N ALA A 308 -4.92 -24.03 18.76
CA ALA A 308 -5.78 -23.35 17.80
C ALA A 308 -6.27 -22.05 18.43
N LEU A 309 -5.93 -20.92 17.81
CA LEU A 309 -6.20 -19.59 18.34
C LEU A 309 -7.10 -18.82 17.38
N ASN A 310 -8.09 -18.13 17.92
CA ASN A 310 -8.88 -17.15 17.20
C ASN A 310 -8.73 -15.82 17.93
N LEU A 311 -7.89 -14.93 17.39
CA LEU A 311 -7.51 -13.67 18.05
C LEU A 311 -8.08 -12.49 17.27
N GLU A 312 -8.41 -11.41 17.97
CA GLU A 312 -9.00 -10.21 17.37
C GLU A 312 -8.26 -8.96 17.84
N GLY A 313 -8.29 -7.93 17.01
CA GLY A 313 -7.77 -6.62 17.35
C GLY A 313 -6.26 -6.47 17.10
N THR A 314 -5.80 -5.23 17.16
CA THR A 314 -4.39 -4.89 17.00
C THR A 314 -3.68 -5.04 18.34
N GLN A 315 -2.94 -6.13 18.52
CA GLN A 315 -2.32 -6.46 19.80
C GLN A 315 -1.05 -7.32 19.62
N LEU A 316 -0.11 -7.12 20.54
CA LEU A 316 1.09 -7.93 20.71
C LEU A 316 0.80 -9.12 21.63
N PHE A 317 1.32 -10.29 21.23
CA PHE A 317 1.24 -11.52 22.00
C PHE A 317 2.62 -12.17 22.11
N THR A 318 2.81 -12.96 23.16
CA THR A 318 3.96 -13.84 23.32
C THR A 318 3.50 -15.26 23.61
N ALA A 319 4.00 -16.22 22.85
CA ALA A 319 3.89 -17.64 23.15
C ALA A 319 5.22 -18.11 23.76
N ILE A 320 5.17 -18.61 24.99
CA ILE A 320 6.34 -19.15 25.69
C ILE A 320 6.32 -20.66 25.52
N ALA A 321 7.40 -21.22 24.98
CA ALA A 321 7.57 -22.66 24.84
C ALA A 321 8.47 -23.21 25.94
N GLY A 322 7.95 -24.11 26.77
CA GLY A 322 8.67 -24.76 27.86
C GLY A 322 8.87 -26.25 27.62
N ASP A 323 9.37 -26.97 28.63
CA ASP A 323 9.46 -28.44 28.64
C ASP A 323 9.12 -28.96 30.05
N ASN A 324 8.08 -29.77 30.16
CA ASN A 324 7.57 -30.29 31.44
C ASN A 324 8.47 -31.34 32.10
N GLU A 325 9.28 -32.03 31.30
CA GLU A 325 10.33 -32.92 31.81
C GLU A 325 11.56 -32.12 32.29
N ASN A 326 11.53 -30.77 32.15
CA ASN A 326 12.65 -29.88 32.35
C ASN A 326 13.90 -30.31 31.55
N SER A 327 13.67 -30.92 30.39
CA SER A 327 14.74 -31.38 29.52
C SER A 327 15.20 -30.23 28.63
N GLU A 328 16.52 -29.98 28.58
CA GLU A 328 17.09 -29.05 27.62
C GLU A 328 17.14 -29.76 26.27
N GLY A 329 16.42 -29.25 25.26
CA GLY A 329 16.27 -29.98 24.01
C GLY A 329 15.89 -29.14 22.81
N LEU A 330 16.22 -29.64 21.62
CA LEU A 330 15.86 -29.06 20.33
C LEU A 330 14.36 -29.10 20.11
N ALA A 331 13.79 -27.99 19.65
CA ALA A 331 12.40 -27.88 19.27
C ALA A 331 12.21 -27.00 18.02
N LEU A 332 11.03 -27.13 17.41
CA LEU A 332 10.45 -26.11 16.53
C LEU A 332 9.36 -25.37 17.30
N VAL A 333 9.50 -24.05 17.46
CA VAL A 333 8.45 -23.20 18.02
C VAL A 333 7.89 -22.33 16.91
N GLU A 334 6.59 -22.42 16.69
CA GLU A 334 5.98 -22.00 15.44
C GLU A 334 4.65 -21.28 15.64
N LEU A 335 4.36 -20.39 14.71
CA LEU A 335 3.08 -19.72 14.56
C LEU A 335 2.74 -19.65 13.07
N PHE A 336 1.54 -20.08 12.69
CA PHE A 336 1.03 -19.99 11.33
C PHE A 336 -0.25 -19.17 11.30
N ASP A 337 -0.36 -18.28 10.32
CA ASP A 337 -1.63 -17.68 9.91
C ASP A 337 -2.41 -18.70 9.08
N ALA A 338 -3.53 -19.14 9.66
CA ALA A 338 -4.47 -20.09 9.07
C ALA A 338 -5.73 -19.39 8.54
N THR A 339 -5.82 -18.06 8.58
CA THR A 339 -7.03 -17.33 8.22
C THR A 339 -7.44 -17.61 6.77
N GLU A 340 -8.72 -17.92 6.54
CA GLU A 340 -9.28 -18.03 5.19
C GLU A 340 -9.51 -16.63 4.60
N ALA A 341 -8.43 -15.91 4.30
CA ALA A 341 -8.49 -14.55 3.78
C ALA A 341 -8.16 -14.50 2.27
N ALA A 342 -8.69 -13.47 1.59
CA ALA A 342 -8.24 -13.11 0.25
C ALA A 342 -6.73 -12.75 0.29
N PRO A 343 -5.95 -13.02 -0.78
CA PRO A 343 -4.51 -12.78 -0.80
C PRO A 343 -4.09 -11.31 -0.56
N ASN A 344 -5.05 -10.37 -0.56
CA ASN A 344 -4.84 -8.94 -0.39
C ASN A 344 -5.49 -8.35 0.88
N ASP A 345 -5.83 -9.16 1.89
CA ASP A 345 -6.47 -8.64 3.11
C ASP A 345 -5.55 -7.66 3.87
N ALA A 346 -5.90 -6.38 3.79
CA ALA A 346 -5.25 -5.28 4.49
C ALA A 346 -5.71 -5.15 5.95
N GLN A 347 -6.76 -5.85 6.33
CA GLN A 347 -7.39 -5.67 7.63
C GLN A 347 -6.89 -6.67 8.65
N ASN A 348 -6.56 -7.92 8.32
CA ASN A 348 -6.16 -8.91 9.33
C ASN A 348 -4.89 -9.64 8.91
N ARG A 349 -3.77 -9.36 9.58
CA ARG A 349 -2.48 -10.03 9.26
C ARG A 349 -1.47 -9.94 10.39
N LEU A 350 -0.47 -10.81 10.32
CA LEU A 350 0.76 -10.71 11.11
C LEU A 350 1.66 -9.61 10.53
N ILE A 351 2.08 -8.65 11.36
CA ILE A 351 2.94 -7.52 10.94
C ILE A 351 4.34 -7.54 11.56
N ASN A 352 4.50 -8.27 12.67
CA ASN A 352 5.79 -8.55 13.30
C ASN A 352 5.77 -9.99 13.80
N LEU A 353 6.85 -10.71 13.54
CA LEU A 353 7.11 -12.04 14.07
C LEU A 353 8.51 -12.08 14.64
N SER A 354 8.66 -12.70 15.80
CA SER A 354 9.93 -12.73 16.51
C SER A 354 10.12 -14.02 17.29
N THR A 355 11.38 -14.36 17.58
CA THR A 355 11.70 -15.41 18.53
C THR A 355 12.93 -15.02 19.34
N ARG A 356 12.76 -14.97 20.66
CA ARG A 356 13.88 -14.91 21.61
C ARG A 356 14.24 -16.34 22.00
N GLY A 357 15.52 -16.67 21.95
CA GLY A 357 16.00 -18.00 22.33
C GLY A 357 17.51 -18.04 22.53
N PHE A 358 18.01 -19.18 23.02
CA PHE A 358 19.44 -19.38 23.13
C PHE A 358 20.07 -19.69 21.77
N VAL A 359 21.08 -18.91 21.41
CA VAL A 359 21.90 -19.08 20.21
C VAL A 359 23.15 -19.87 20.58
N GLY A 360 23.25 -21.09 20.07
CA GLY A 360 24.41 -21.97 20.21
C GLY A 360 25.39 -21.85 19.03
N THR A 361 26.13 -22.93 18.77
CA THR A 361 27.10 -23.02 17.68
C THR A 361 26.79 -24.21 16.78
N GLY A 362 27.33 -24.24 15.55
CA GLY A 362 27.13 -25.35 14.63
C GLY A 362 25.64 -25.60 14.35
N ASN A 363 25.15 -26.78 14.70
CA ASN A 363 23.73 -27.15 14.50
C ASN A 363 22.77 -26.46 15.49
N ASP A 364 23.30 -25.92 16.60
CA ASP A 364 22.55 -25.27 17.67
C ASP A 364 22.38 -23.75 17.47
N VAL A 365 22.77 -23.19 16.32
CA VAL A 365 22.42 -21.82 15.96
C VAL A 365 20.90 -21.68 15.84
N LEU A 366 20.38 -20.48 16.11
CA LEU A 366 18.93 -20.22 16.04
C LEU A 366 18.55 -19.99 14.57
N ILE A 367 17.62 -20.78 14.05
CA ILE A 367 17.18 -20.68 12.65
C ILE A 367 15.68 -20.47 12.60
N ALA A 368 15.24 -19.31 12.12
CA ALA A 368 13.84 -18.99 11.91
C ALA A 368 13.46 -19.11 10.43
N GLY A 369 12.54 -20.01 10.13
CA GLY A 369 11.89 -20.13 8.83
C GLY A 369 10.62 -19.28 8.78
N PHE A 370 10.40 -18.54 7.70
CA PHE A 370 9.16 -17.80 7.50
C PHE A 370 8.75 -17.80 6.03
N THR A 371 7.45 -17.61 5.80
CA THR A 371 6.88 -17.53 4.44
C THR A 371 6.32 -16.15 4.21
N VAL A 372 6.66 -15.57 3.06
CA VAL A 372 5.99 -14.40 2.50
C VAL A 372 4.97 -14.90 1.47
N LYS A 373 3.68 -14.70 1.73
CA LYS A 373 2.59 -15.01 0.78
C LYS A 373 2.11 -13.72 0.12
N GLY A 374 1.49 -13.81 -1.06
CA GLY A 374 0.92 -12.67 -1.78
C GLY A 374 1.36 -12.60 -3.24
N GLN A 375 1.17 -11.44 -3.86
CA GLN A 375 1.32 -11.28 -5.31
C GLN A 375 2.44 -10.31 -5.72
N VAL A 376 3.04 -9.59 -4.76
CA VAL A 376 4.05 -8.55 -4.99
C VAL A 376 5.16 -8.68 -3.97
N ASP A 377 6.34 -8.12 -4.26
CA ASP A 377 7.42 -8.10 -3.28
C ASP A 377 7.02 -7.28 -2.05
N SER A 378 7.60 -7.66 -0.91
CA SER A 378 7.42 -7.00 0.37
C SER A 378 8.75 -6.49 0.90
N LYS A 379 8.77 -5.27 1.42
CA LYS A 379 9.90 -4.74 2.17
C LYS A 379 9.86 -5.28 3.60
N LEU A 380 10.96 -5.87 4.04
CA LEU A 380 11.11 -6.40 5.40
C LEU A 380 12.25 -5.71 6.13
N LEU A 381 12.01 -5.40 7.41
CA LEU A 381 13.07 -5.12 8.37
C LEU A 381 13.36 -6.42 9.14
N ILE A 382 14.56 -6.95 8.96
CA ILE A 382 15.06 -8.17 9.60
C ILE A 382 16.10 -7.79 10.65
N ARG A 383 15.98 -8.31 11.87
CA ARG A 383 16.90 -7.98 12.96
C ARG A 383 17.35 -9.21 13.73
N GLY A 384 18.63 -9.24 14.06
CA GLY A 384 19.23 -10.17 15.01
C GLY A 384 19.79 -9.38 16.18
N LEU A 385 19.08 -9.40 17.30
CA LEU A 385 19.45 -8.63 18.48
C LEU A 385 20.15 -9.51 19.53
N GLY A 386 21.06 -8.89 20.26
CA GLY A 386 21.77 -9.43 21.40
C GLY A 386 21.94 -8.34 22.45
N PRO A 387 22.84 -7.35 22.24
CA PRO A 387 23.00 -6.23 23.16
C PRO A 387 21.70 -5.46 23.47
N SER A 388 20.86 -5.16 22.48
CA SER A 388 19.63 -4.35 22.69
C SER A 388 18.51 -5.06 23.46
N ILE A 389 18.62 -6.36 23.73
CA ILE A 389 17.58 -7.10 24.49
C ILE A 389 17.52 -6.63 25.95
N GLY A 390 18.64 -6.16 26.52
CA GLY A 390 18.67 -5.57 27.86
C GLY A 390 18.53 -6.56 29.02
N ILE A 391 18.92 -7.82 28.81
CA ILE A 391 18.97 -8.87 29.86
C ILE A 391 20.38 -9.43 30.03
N ASN A 392 20.61 -10.20 31.10
CA ASN A 392 21.91 -10.86 31.31
C ASN A 392 22.07 -12.07 30.38
N GLY A 393 23.31 -12.32 29.95
CA GLY A 393 23.65 -13.51 29.16
C GLY A 393 23.22 -13.43 27.69
N THR A 394 23.04 -12.23 27.16
CA THR A 394 22.74 -12.01 25.74
C THR A 394 23.92 -12.41 24.85
N LEU A 395 23.61 -12.65 23.58
CA LEU A 395 24.62 -12.82 22.55
C LEU A 395 25.36 -11.50 22.35
N ASN A 396 26.66 -11.46 22.64
CA ASN A 396 27.41 -10.19 22.64
C ASN A 396 27.57 -9.58 21.25
N ASP A 397 27.66 -10.43 20.23
CA ASP A 397 27.99 -10.03 18.86
C ASP A 397 27.18 -10.90 17.86
N PRO A 398 25.88 -10.57 17.66
CA PRO A 398 25.00 -11.28 16.75
C PRO A 398 25.33 -11.01 15.28
N GLN A 399 25.41 -12.06 14.48
CA GLN A 399 25.44 -12.00 13.02
C GLN A 399 24.23 -12.71 12.41
N ILE A 400 23.71 -12.15 11.32
CA ILE A 400 22.52 -12.64 10.63
C ILE A 400 22.81 -13.01 9.18
N ALA A 401 22.12 -14.04 8.69
CA ALA A 401 22.09 -14.39 7.28
C ALA A 401 20.66 -14.81 6.88
N LEU A 402 20.18 -14.25 5.77
CA LEU A 402 18.87 -14.53 5.19
C LEU A 402 19.05 -15.32 3.89
N PHE A 403 18.33 -16.44 3.79
CA PHE A 403 18.31 -17.30 2.61
C PHE A 403 16.90 -17.45 2.07
N ARG A 404 16.75 -17.52 0.75
CA ARG A 404 15.51 -17.95 0.08
C ARG A 404 15.64 -19.40 -0.36
N THR A 405 14.65 -20.22 -0.05
CA THR A 405 14.60 -21.63 -0.46
C THR A 405 13.72 -21.79 -1.68
N THR A 406 14.26 -22.37 -2.76
CA THR A 406 13.49 -22.78 -3.94
C THR A 406 13.56 -24.29 -4.12
N PHE A 407 12.43 -24.94 -4.42
CA PHE A 407 12.40 -26.38 -4.67
C PHE A 407 12.59 -26.66 -6.15
N THR A 408 13.68 -27.35 -6.49
CA THR A 408 13.98 -27.79 -7.85
C THR A 408 13.82 -29.31 -7.97
N GLN A 409 13.91 -29.84 -9.20
CA GLN A 409 13.93 -31.29 -9.42
C GLN A 409 15.11 -31.99 -8.71
N ASN A 410 16.17 -31.26 -8.38
CA ASN A 410 17.36 -31.79 -7.69
C ASN A 410 17.35 -31.55 -6.18
N GLY A 411 16.22 -31.11 -5.62
CA GLY A 411 16.07 -30.76 -4.21
C GLY A 411 16.04 -29.25 -3.95
N PRO A 412 16.03 -28.84 -2.67
CA PRO A 412 16.00 -27.43 -2.28
C PRO A 412 17.32 -26.73 -2.61
N VAL A 413 17.24 -25.51 -3.12
CA VAL A 413 18.36 -24.59 -3.32
C VAL A 413 18.15 -23.40 -2.39
N ASN A 414 19.16 -23.09 -1.58
CA ASN A 414 19.17 -21.94 -0.68
C ASN A 414 20.05 -20.84 -1.29
N GLU A 415 19.45 -19.72 -1.65
CA GLU A 415 20.14 -18.53 -2.17
C GLU A 415 20.30 -17.50 -1.04
N GLU A 416 21.52 -16.99 -0.81
CA GLU A 416 21.76 -15.92 0.18
C GLU A 416 21.18 -14.61 -0.36
N ILE A 417 20.22 -14.04 0.36
CA ILE A 417 19.59 -12.75 0.04
C ILE A 417 20.36 -11.60 0.69
N GLY A 418 20.91 -11.83 1.88
CA GLY A 418 21.71 -10.84 2.59
C GLY A 418 22.26 -11.36 3.90
N LYS A 419 23.28 -10.67 4.41
CA LYS A 419 23.87 -10.92 5.73
C LYS A 419 24.34 -9.60 6.33
N ASN A 420 24.39 -9.56 7.65
CA ASN A 420 24.93 -8.43 8.38
C ASN A 420 25.45 -8.86 9.76
N ASP A 421 26.50 -8.22 10.25
CA ASP A 421 27.15 -8.49 11.54
C ASP A 421 27.54 -7.19 12.28
N ASP A 422 26.79 -6.10 12.04
CA ASP A 422 26.79 -4.86 12.83
C ASP A 422 25.74 -3.90 12.23
N TRP A 423 24.80 -3.33 13.00
CA TRP A 423 23.67 -2.58 12.43
C TRP A 423 24.10 -1.29 11.73
N GLU A 424 25.14 -0.63 12.24
CA GLU A 424 25.74 0.56 11.62
C GLU A 424 26.53 0.23 10.33
N ASP A 425 26.94 -1.03 10.16
CA ASP A 425 27.63 -1.55 8.97
C ASP A 425 26.67 -2.24 7.98
N SER A 426 25.36 -2.07 8.18
CA SER A 426 24.34 -2.61 7.28
C SER A 426 24.57 -2.16 5.83
N PRO A 427 24.34 -3.04 4.83
CA PRO A 427 24.43 -2.66 3.42
C PRO A 427 23.39 -1.60 3.00
N ASN A 428 22.36 -1.37 3.83
CA ASN A 428 21.30 -0.39 3.56
C ASN A 428 21.63 1.00 4.16
N ASN A 429 20.95 2.03 3.67
CA ASN A 429 21.11 3.38 4.23
C ASN A 429 20.62 3.42 5.70
N ILE A 430 21.48 3.87 6.61
CA ILE A 430 21.18 3.89 8.05
C ILE A 430 20.00 4.81 8.40
N ASP A 431 19.85 5.95 7.71
CA ASP A 431 18.73 6.86 7.93
C ASP A 431 17.40 6.21 7.51
N GLU A 432 17.44 5.35 6.48
CA GLU A 432 16.29 4.57 6.04
C GLU A 432 15.94 3.50 7.07
N ILE A 433 16.93 2.78 7.61
CA ILE A 433 16.73 1.79 8.68
C ILE A 433 16.08 2.46 9.90
N ILE A 434 16.58 3.63 10.32
CA ILE A 434 16.02 4.37 11.46
C ILE A 434 14.57 4.75 11.18
N SER A 435 14.30 5.37 10.03
CA SER A 435 12.94 5.78 9.66
C SER A 435 11.97 4.60 9.57
N VAL A 436 12.40 3.48 9.00
CA VAL A 436 11.59 2.25 8.93
C VAL A 436 11.36 1.67 10.32
N SER A 437 12.39 1.61 11.16
CA SER A 437 12.29 1.08 12.53
C SER A 437 11.24 1.85 13.33
N GLU A 438 11.29 3.17 13.31
CA GLU A 438 10.28 4.03 13.96
C GLU A 438 8.87 3.78 13.41
N ARG A 439 8.73 3.65 12.08
CA ARG A 439 7.44 3.42 11.41
C ARG A 439 6.80 2.09 11.81
N VAL A 440 7.61 1.03 11.96
CA VAL A 440 7.11 -0.32 12.30
C VAL A 440 7.09 -0.59 13.81
N GLY A 441 7.43 0.41 14.64
CA GLY A 441 7.45 0.29 16.10
C GLY A 441 8.64 -0.50 16.66
N ALA A 442 9.71 -0.63 15.86
CA ALA A 442 10.95 -1.28 16.22
C ALA A 442 11.87 -0.32 16.98
N THR A 443 12.45 -0.76 18.10
CA THR A 443 13.51 0.00 18.80
C THR A 443 14.76 0.10 17.93
N VAL A 444 15.29 1.31 17.72
CA VAL A 444 16.58 1.50 17.04
C VAL A 444 17.71 1.08 17.98
N PRO A 445 18.64 0.20 17.56
CA PRO A 445 19.79 -0.15 18.38
C PRO A 445 20.64 1.08 18.75
N ASP A 446 21.27 1.06 19.91
CA ASP A 446 22.15 2.14 20.34
C ASP A 446 23.40 2.24 19.43
N SER A 447 23.96 3.44 19.29
CA SER A 447 25.20 3.63 18.51
C SER A 447 26.36 2.80 19.08
N GLY A 448 27.11 2.14 18.20
CA GLY A 448 28.14 1.17 18.57
C GLY A 448 27.62 -0.19 19.06
N SER A 449 26.31 -0.42 19.05
CA SER A 449 25.77 -1.76 19.33
C SER A 449 26.21 -2.77 18.26
N LYS A 450 26.42 -4.01 18.69
CA LYS A 450 26.71 -5.17 17.85
C LYS A 450 25.48 -5.88 17.31
N ASP A 451 24.28 -5.39 17.61
CA ASP A 451 23.05 -5.89 16.98
C ASP A 451 23.17 -5.82 15.45
N ALA A 452 22.52 -6.75 14.73
CA ALA A 452 22.55 -6.77 13.28
C ALA A 452 21.17 -6.48 12.67
N THR A 453 21.14 -5.67 11.60
CA THR A 453 19.90 -5.25 10.92
C THR A 453 20.04 -5.29 9.39
N LEU A 454 18.99 -5.73 8.71
CA LEU A 454 18.86 -5.73 7.25
C LEU A 454 17.51 -5.15 6.84
N LEU A 455 17.50 -4.31 5.81
CA LEU A 455 16.29 -3.84 5.14
C LEU A 455 16.27 -4.41 3.72
N VAL A 456 15.34 -5.31 3.42
CA VAL A 456 15.37 -6.09 2.17
C VAL A 456 14.00 -6.11 1.50
N ASP A 457 13.98 -5.97 0.18
CA ASP A 457 12.80 -6.27 -0.64
C ASP A 457 12.84 -7.75 -1.00
N VAL A 458 11.76 -8.48 -0.69
CA VAL A 458 11.67 -9.92 -0.90
C VAL A 458 10.43 -10.29 -1.69
N GLU A 459 10.60 -11.15 -2.69
CA GLU A 459 9.47 -11.74 -3.41
C GLU A 459 8.69 -12.71 -2.51
N PRO A 460 7.41 -13.01 -2.82
CA PRO A 460 6.72 -14.13 -2.20
C PRO A 460 7.54 -15.43 -2.28
N GLY A 461 7.63 -16.16 -1.17
CA GLY A 461 8.49 -17.33 -1.07
C GLY A 461 8.79 -17.79 0.35
N LEU A 462 9.66 -18.80 0.44
CA LEU A 462 10.11 -19.42 1.68
C LEU A 462 11.50 -18.90 2.03
N TYR A 463 11.68 -18.48 3.28
CA TYR A 463 12.91 -17.86 3.76
C TYR A 463 13.40 -18.53 5.03
N SER A 464 14.73 -18.56 5.20
CA SER A 464 15.43 -19.01 6.40
C SER A 464 16.34 -17.91 6.89
N PHE A 465 16.11 -17.44 8.11
CA PHE A 465 16.92 -16.47 8.83
C PHE A 465 17.73 -17.21 9.89
N ILE A 466 19.06 -17.20 9.72
CA ILE A 466 20.02 -17.75 10.67
C ILE A 466 20.56 -16.61 11.55
N LEU A 467 20.45 -16.77 12.87
CA LEU A 467 21.12 -15.95 13.87
C LEU A 467 22.22 -16.78 14.56
N SER A 468 23.44 -16.27 14.54
CA SER A 468 24.62 -16.90 15.13
C SER A 468 25.53 -15.85 15.77
N GLY A 469 26.49 -16.26 16.60
CA GLY A 469 27.48 -15.35 17.17
C GLY A 469 28.77 -15.30 16.38
N VAL A 470 29.34 -14.11 16.20
CA VAL A 470 30.71 -13.92 15.68
C VAL A 470 31.69 -14.70 16.56
N ASP A 471 32.73 -15.28 15.94
CA ASP A 471 33.76 -16.09 16.62
C ASP A 471 33.21 -17.23 17.49
N SER A 472 32.08 -17.83 17.08
CA SER A 472 31.38 -18.87 17.84
C SER A 472 30.84 -18.40 19.19
N GLY A 473 30.48 -17.11 19.29
CA GLY A 473 29.76 -16.56 20.42
C GLY A 473 28.42 -17.26 20.64
N THR A 474 28.01 -17.36 21.91
CA THR A 474 26.72 -17.95 22.32
C THR A 474 26.04 -17.05 23.33
N GLY A 475 24.72 -17.10 23.39
CA GLY A 475 23.95 -16.31 24.35
C GLY A 475 22.49 -16.23 23.97
N ILE A 476 21.71 -15.44 24.70
CA ILE A 476 20.32 -15.17 24.34
C ILE A 476 20.29 -14.17 23.18
N GLY A 477 19.67 -14.57 22.08
CA GLY A 477 19.44 -13.73 20.92
C GLY A 477 17.96 -13.59 20.60
N LEU A 478 17.63 -12.60 19.79
CA LEU A 478 16.27 -12.31 19.34
C LEU A 478 16.29 -12.12 17.82
N VAL A 479 15.53 -12.95 17.12
CA VAL A 479 15.23 -12.77 15.69
C VAL A 479 13.92 -12.01 15.55
N GLU A 480 13.87 -11.04 14.65
CA GLU A 480 12.64 -10.30 14.33
C GLU A 480 12.49 -10.08 12.83
N VAL A 481 11.25 -10.20 12.36
CA VAL A 481 10.82 -9.96 10.99
C VAL A 481 9.62 -9.02 11.04
N PHE A 482 9.79 -7.79 10.55
CA PHE A 482 8.71 -6.82 10.41
C PHE A 482 8.32 -6.66 8.95
N LEU A 483 7.01 -6.61 8.67
CA LEU A 483 6.51 -6.04 7.41
C LEU A 483 6.73 -4.53 7.43
N ALA A 484 7.43 -3.99 6.43
CA ALA A 484 7.84 -2.60 6.37
C ALA A 484 7.24 -1.81 5.19
N ASP A 485 6.25 -2.38 4.49
CA ASP A 485 5.56 -1.79 3.33
C ASP A 485 4.63 -0.60 3.67
#